data_AF-A0A7J6QEJ4-F1
#
_entry.id   AF-A0A7J6QEJ4-F1
#
_cell.length_a   1.000
_cell.length_b   1.000
_cell.length_c   1.000
_cell.angle_alpha   90.00
_cell.angle_beta   90.00
_cell.angle_gamma   90.00
#
_symmetry.space_group_name_H-M   'P 1'
#
loop_
_entity.id
_entity.type
_entity.pdbx_description
1 polymer ?
#
loop_
_entity_poly.entity_id
_entity_poly.type
_entity_poly.pdbx_seq_one_letter_code
_entity_poly.pdbx_strand_id
1 'polypeptide(L)'
;VCKRVRRHRVACIEGDTGSGKTTMIPLLLLAEDDQDVGPNRGTEAGRRLAKIVCTQPRRIAAIQVARRVAGFCNPNTLGQVTGYRVSGQSNVSEDTQIEYVTTGYLLQVLIHRPDDVHLYTHIVLDEVHERTLDSDFLSLICKRLLLRPENGDTKLVIMSATLNSDLFSQYFTDLNNGTAPKAITIQGQRFPVDDVYLNDLINDEELGKGAKKAKEEF
;
A
#
# COMPACT_ATOMS: atom_id res chain seq x y z
N VAL A 1 -0.19 1.07 -14.15
CA VAL A 1 0.60 1.33 -12.93
C VAL A 1 2.08 1.05 -13.12
N CYS A 2 2.49 -0.19 -13.46
CA CYS A 2 3.91 -0.60 -13.50
C CYS A 2 4.80 0.30 -14.37
N LYS A 3 4.35 0.70 -15.57
CA LYS A 3 5.07 1.68 -16.43
C LYS A 3 5.43 2.99 -15.72
N ARG A 4 4.57 3.49 -14.82
CA ARG A 4 4.83 4.71 -14.05
C ARG A 4 5.91 4.44 -13.00
N VAL A 5 5.73 3.37 -12.23
CA VAL A 5 6.62 2.95 -11.15
C VAL A 5 8.02 2.65 -11.70
N ARG A 6 8.15 2.02 -12.86
CA ARG A 6 9.46 1.82 -13.51
C ARG A 6 10.16 3.12 -13.87
N ARG A 7 9.43 4.09 -14.43
CA ARG A 7 10.00 5.35 -14.94
C ARG A 7 10.29 6.41 -13.88
N HIS A 8 9.65 6.32 -12.72
CA HIS A 8 9.74 7.34 -11.67
C HIS A 8 10.22 6.68 -10.38
N ARG A 9 10.89 7.44 -9.53
CA ARG A 9 11.28 6.93 -8.21
C ARG A 9 10.09 6.89 -7.26
N VAL A 10 9.18 7.84 -7.42
CA VAL A 10 7.93 7.91 -6.66
C VAL A 10 6.73 7.87 -7.60
N ALA A 11 5.74 7.03 -7.30
CA ALA A 11 4.45 7.00 -7.98
C ALA A 11 3.30 7.16 -6.98
N CYS A 12 2.37 8.07 -7.30
CA CYS A 12 1.15 8.25 -6.54
C CYS A 12 0.00 7.51 -7.23
N ILE A 13 -0.77 6.75 -6.47
CA ILE A 13 -1.92 5.98 -6.92
C ILE A 13 -3.11 6.40 -6.06
N GLU A 14 -4.17 6.81 -6.74
CA GLU A 14 -5.43 7.19 -6.12
C GLU A 14 -6.48 6.18 -6.52
N GLY A 15 -7.43 5.91 -5.65
CA GLY A 15 -8.66 5.24 -6.03
C GLY A 15 -9.48 4.91 -4.82
N ASP A 16 -10.79 4.83 -4.96
CA ASP A 16 -11.70 4.63 -3.84
C ASP A 16 -11.43 3.39 -2.99
N THR A 17 -11.89 3.39 -1.74
CA THR A 17 -12.01 2.15 -0.96
C THR A 17 -12.85 1.14 -1.75
N GLY A 18 -12.34 -0.10 -1.85
CA GLY A 18 -12.93 -1.16 -2.67
C GLY A 18 -12.34 -1.28 -4.09
N SER A 19 -11.50 -0.35 -4.55
CA SER A 19 -10.85 -0.44 -5.88
C SER A 19 -9.74 -1.49 -6.00
N GLY A 20 -9.43 -2.22 -4.91
CA GLY A 20 -8.45 -3.30 -4.92
C GLY A 20 -6.98 -2.87 -4.86
N LYS A 21 -6.67 -1.59 -4.62
CA LYS A 21 -5.28 -1.07 -4.54
C LYS A 21 -4.37 -1.91 -3.65
N THR A 22 -4.78 -2.06 -2.39
CA THR A 22 -4.03 -2.73 -1.32
C THR A 22 -3.66 -4.18 -1.66
N THR A 23 -4.51 -4.89 -2.40
CA THR A 23 -4.27 -6.29 -2.76
C THR A 23 -3.59 -6.44 -4.13
N MET A 24 -4.01 -5.65 -5.13
CA MET A 24 -3.59 -5.84 -6.52
C MET A 24 -2.29 -5.10 -6.86
N ILE A 25 -2.03 -3.93 -6.27
CA ILE A 25 -0.83 -3.14 -6.62
C ILE A 25 0.45 -3.89 -6.25
N PRO A 26 0.63 -4.42 -5.02
CA PRO A 26 1.83 -5.20 -4.69
C PRO A 26 2.02 -6.42 -5.59
N LEU A 27 0.93 -7.13 -5.95
CA LEU A 27 0.99 -8.26 -6.88
C LEU A 27 1.43 -7.84 -8.30
N LEU A 28 0.91 -6.70 -8.79
CA LEU A 28 1.30 -6.17 -10.10
C LEU A 28 2.76 -5.70 -10.13
N LEU A 29 3.28 -5.18 -9.02
CA LEU A 29 4.69 -4.81 -8.88
C LEU A 29 5.58 -6.05 -8.86
N LEU A 30 5.19 -7.08 -8.09
CA LEU A 30 5.89 -8.36 -8.05
C LEU A 30 5.98 -8.99 -9.44
N ALA A 31 4.84 -9.09 -10.13
CA ALA A 31 4.77 -9.68 -11.46
C ALA A 31 5.57 -8.88 -12.51
N GLU A 32 5.72 -7.56 -12.36
CA GLU A 32 6.57 -6.78 -13.28
C GLU A 32 8.06 -7.00 -12.99
N ASP A 33 8.47 -6.95 -11.72
CA ASP A 33 9.90 -7.09 -11.35
C ASP A 33 10.42 -8.48 -11.71
N ASP A 34 9.58 -9.53 -11.62
CA ASP A 34 9.90 -10.87 -12.11
C ASP A 34 10.13 -10.93 -13.63
N GLN A 35 9.51 -10.03 -14.40
CA GLN A 35 9.61 -9.95 -15.86
C GLN A 35 10.69 -8.96 -16.33
N ASP A 36 11.29 -8.18 -15.42
CA ASP A 36 12.32 -7.20 -15.77
C ASP A 36 13.68 -7.89 -15.96
N VAL A 37 13.88 -8.39 -17.17
CA VAL A 37 15.15 -8.99 -17.65
C VAL A 37 16.09 -7.87 -18.11
N GLY A 38 16.47 -6.97 -17.20
CA GLY A 38 17.53 -6.00 -17.47
C GLY A 38 18.85 -6.68 -17.88
N PRO A 39 19.80 -5.98 -18.54
CA PRO A 39 21.01 -6.58 -19.10
C PRO A 39 21.88 -7.34 -18.10
N ASN A 40 21.77 -7.03 -16.80
CA ASN A 40 22.45 -7.72 -15.69
C ASN A 40 21.52 -8.60 -14.83
N ARG A 41 20.20 -8.62 -15.07
CA ARG A 41 19.19 -9.37 -14.28
C ARG A 41 18.80 -10.73 -14.89
N GLY A 42 19.22 -10.98 -16.13
CA GLY A 42 19.00 -12.26 -16.84
C GLY A 42 19.93 -13.40 -16.43
N THR A 43 20.89 -13.16 -15.53
CA THR A 43 21.78 -14.20 -14.97
C THR A 43 21.32 -14.56 -13.55
N GLU A 44 21.43 -15.84 -13.16
CA GLU A 44 21.09 -16.33 -11.81
C GLU A 44 21.79 -15.53 -10.69
N ALA A 45 23.00 -15.04 -10.97
CA ALA A 45 23.80 -14.26 -10.01
C ALA A 45 23.40 -12.77 -9.88
N GLY A 46 22.58 -12.23 -10.80
CA GLY A 46 22.20 -10.82 -10.84
C GLY A 46 20.70 -10.55 -10.57
N ARG A 47 19.88 -11.60 -10.45
CA ARG A 47 18.44 -11.49 -10.22
C ARG A 47 18.16 -11.20 -8.73
N ARG A 48 18.20 -9.93 -8.36
CA ARG A 48 17.65 -9.49 -7.08
C ARG A 48 16.15 -9.78 -7.07
N LEU A 49 15.69 -10.67 -6.19
CA LEU A 49 14.28 -10.96 -6.01
C LEU A 49 13.53 -9.69 -5.58
N ALA A 50 12.35 -9.48 -6.18
CA ALA A 50 11.44 -8.43 -5.77
C ALA A 50 11.15 -8.54 -4.28
N LYS A 51 11.37 -7.45 -3.54
CA LYS A 51 11.02 -7.35 -2.12
C LYS A 51 10.22 -6.09 -1.89
N ILE A 52 8.96 -6.27 -1.53
CA ILE A 52 7.92 -5.26 -1.45
C ILE A 52 7.43 -5.23 -0.01
N VAL A 53 7.52 -4.06 0.63
CA VAL A 53 6.87 -3.83 1.93
C VAL A 53 5.67 -2.91 1.72
N CYS A 54 4.52 -3.33 2.22
CA CYS A 54 3.28 -2.55 2.14
C CYS A 54 2.78 -2.24 3.54
N THR A 55 2.69 -0.96 3.88
CA THR A 55 2.21 -0.54 5.20
C THR A 55 0.70 -0.56 5.28
N GLN A 56 0.18 -0.85 6.47
CA GLN A 56 -1.23 -0.75 6.81
C GLN A 56 -1.38 -0.02 8.15
N PRO A 57 -2.43 0.81 8.33
CA PRO A 57 -2.62 1.57 9.56
C PRO A 57 -2.96 0.67 10.76
N ARG A 58 -3.59 -0.49 10.52
CA ARG A 58 -4.10 -1.38 11.57
C ARG A 58 -3.50 -2.78 11.47
N ARG A 59 -3.21 -3.39 12.63
CA ARG A 59 -2.67 -4.77 12.72
C ARG A 59 -3.56 -5.79 12.02
N ILE A 60 -4.87 -5.72 12.28
CA ILE A 60 -5.85 -6.64 11.68
C ILE A 60 -5.90 -6.49 10.15
N ALA A 61 -5.76 -5.28 9.63
CA ALA A 61 -5.72 -5.01 8.19
C ALA A 61 -4.48 -5.65 7.54
N ALA A 62 -3.28 -5.47 8.11
CA ALA A 62 -2.07 -6.12 7.62
C ALA A 62 -2.21 -7.65 7.54
N ILE A 63 -2.74 -8.28 8.59
CA ILE A 63 -2.93 -9.73 8.65
C ILE A 63 -3.97 -10.21 7.61
N GLN A 64 -5.11 -9.52 7.54
CA GLN A 64 -6.20 -9.91 6.64
C GLN A 64 -5.83 -9.73 5.17
N VAL A 65 -5.16 -8.62 4.83
CA VAL A 65 -4.68 -8.37 3.47
C VAL A 65 -3.65 -9.42 3.07
N ALA A 66 -2.66 -9.73 3.92
CA ALA A 66 -1.67 -10.76 3.63
C ALA A 66 -2.33 -12.12 3.36
N ARG A 67 -3.31 -12.51 4.17
CA ARG A 67 -4.09 -13.75 3.95
C ARG A 67 -4.89 -13.71 2.66
N ARG A 68 -5.54 -12.60 2.35
CA ARG A 68 -6.34 -12.43 1.13
C ARG A 68 -5.48 -12.52 -0.12
N VAL A 69 -4.31 -11.87 -0.10
CA VAL A 69 -3.36 -11.87 -1.21
C VAL A 69 -2.72 -13.26 -1.39
N ALA A 70 -2.35 -13.93 -0.30
CA ALA A 70 -1.94 -15.34 -0.37
C ALA A 70 -3.04 -16.20 -1.01
N GLY A 71 -4.30 -16.00 -0.66
CA GLY A 71 -5.45 -16.70 -1.27
C GLY A 71 -5.63 -16.46 -2.77
N PHE A 72 -5.18 -15.34 -3.33
CA PHE A 72 -5.19 -15.09 -4.78
C PHE A 72 -4.11 -15.86 -5.53
N CYS A 73 -2.97 -16.14 -4.89
CA CYS A 73 -1.88 -16.92 -5.47
C CYS A 73 -2.09 -18.41 -5.21
N ASN A 74 -2.02 -18.79 -3.93
CA ASN A 74 -2.33 -20.11 -3.38
C ASN A 74 -2.40 -19.98 -1.84
N PRO A 75 -3.48 -20.43 -1.17
CA PRO A 75 -3.63 -20.27 0.29
C PRO A 75 -2.45 -20.80 1.13
N ASN A 76 -1.69 -21.78 0.62
CA ASN A 76 -0.53 -22.36 1.31
C ASN A 76 0.74 -21.50 1.21
N THR A 77 0.71 -20.37 0.50
CA THR A 77 1.89 -19.51 0.31
C THR A 77 1.97 -18.37 1.33
N LEU A 78 1.10 -18.35 2.36
CA LEU A 78 1.23 -17.39 3.46
C LEU A 78 2.51 -17.69 4.25
N GLY A 79 3.38 -16.70 4.37
CA GLY A 79 4.73 -16.85 4.91
C GLY A 79 5.76 -17.31 3.87
N GLN A 80 5.35 -17.64 2.64
CA GLN A 80 6.26 -17.95 1.52
C GLN A 80 6.35 -16.79 0.56
N VAL A 81 5.34 -16.53 -0.29
CA VAL A 81 5.36 -15.41 -1.26
C VAL A 81 4.86 -14.12 -0.62
N THR A 82 3.81 -14.23 0.19
CA THR A 82 3.17 -13.11 0.89
C THR A 82 3.14 -13.40 2.38
N GLY A 83 3.45 -12.42 3.20
CA GLY A 83 3.44 -12.54 4.65
C GLY A 83 3.08 -11.24 5.35
N TYR A 84 3.15 -11.25 6.68
CA TYR A 84 2.96 -10.05 7.47
C TYR A 84 3.90 -9.97 8.68
N ARG A 85 4.22 -8.74 9.09
CA ARG A 85 4.88 -8.46 10.38
C ARG A 85 4.16 -7.34 11.11
N VAL A 86 3.66 -7.64 12.29
CA VAL A 86 3.03 -6.68 13.19
C VAL A 86 3.61 -6.86 14.59
N SER A 87 3.36 -5.91 15.49
CA SER A 87 3.82 -6.04 16.89
C SER A 87 3.34 -7.37 17.49
N GLY A 88 4.29 -8.16 18.01
CA GLY A 88 4.05 -9.45 18.67
C GLY A 88 3.65 -10.62 17.76
N GLN A 89 3.55 -10.44 16.43
CA GLN A 89 3.12 -11.51 15.53
C GLN A 89 3.70 -11.33 14.11
N SER A 90 4.26 -12.39 13.57
CA SER A 90 4.76 -12.42 12.19
C SER A 90 4.52 -13.77 11.53
N ASN A 91 4.31 -13.76 10.22
CA ASN A 91 4.32 -14.96 9.38
C ASN A 91 4.99 -14.64 8.05
N VAL A 92 6.28 -14.92 7.96
CA VAL A 92 7.23 -14.50 6.92
C VAL A 92 8.43 -15.45 6.95
N SER A 93 9.01 -15.72 5.78
CA SER A 93 10.27 -16.45 5.61
C SER A 93 11.28 -15.61 4.82
N GLU A 94 12.44 -16.18 4.53
CA GLU A 94 13.42 -15.56 3.62
C GLU A 94 12.86 -15.42 2.19
N ASP A 95 11.97 -16.32 1.78
CA ASP A 95 11.30 -16.32 0.48
C ASP A 95 10.21 -15.25 0.37
N THR A 96 9.84 -14.59 1.47
CA THR A 96 8.75 -13.58 1.43
C THR A 96 9.13 -12.36 0.62
N GLN A 97 8.40 -12.20 -0.49
CA GLN A 97 8.53 -11.11 -1.45
C GLN A 97 7.58 -9.97 -1.16
N ILE A 98 6.37 -10.24 -0.65
CA ILE A 98 5.40 -9.20 -0.24
C ILE A 98 5.17 -9.28 1.27
N GLU A 99 5.64 -8.28 2.00
CA GLU A 99 5.44 -8.16 3.45
C GLU A 99 4.43 -7.05 3.76
N TYR A 100 3.27 -7.42 4.32
CA TYR A 100 2.33 -6.44 4.89
C TYR A 100 2.67 -6.14 6.33
N VAL A 101 2.90 -4.88 6.65
CA VAL A 101 3.36 -4.46 7.99
C VAL A 101 2.52 -3.31 8.52
N THR A 102 2.50 -3.12 9.84
CA THR A 102 1.93 -1.87 10.37
C THR A 102 2.86 -0.70 10.08
N THR A 103 2.30 0.48 9.82
CA THR A 103 3.08 1.73 9.60
C THR A 103 4.11 1.96 10.71
N GLY A 104 3.69 1.86 11.98
CA GLY A 104 4.60 2.00 13.13
C GLY A 104 5.71 0.94 13.19
N TYR A 105 5.49 -0.27 12.66
CA TYR A 105 6.55 -1.30 12.62
C TYR A 105 7.65 -0.89 11.64
N LEU A 106 7.27 -0.51 10.40
CA LEU A 106 8.26 -0.10 9.40
C LEU A 106 8.98 1.18 9.82
N LEU A 107 8.26 2.14 10.42
CA LEU A 107 8.85 3.35 10.97
C LEU A 107 9.93 3.04 11.99
N GLN A 108 9.65 2.17 12.96
CA GLN A 108 10.64 1.76 13.97
C GLN A 108 11.84 1.04 13.35
N VAL A 109 11.62 0.16 12.37
CA VAL A 109 12.71 -0.51 11.64
C VAL A 109 13.62 0.50 10.97
N LEU A 110 13.07 1.43 10.18
CA LEU A 110 13.88 2.39 9.41
C LEU A 110 14.53 3.48 10.25
N ILE A 111 13.97 3.81 11.43
CA ILE A 111 14.63 4.72 12.39
C ILE A 111 15.87 4.06 12.99
N HIS A 112 15.77 2.80 13.42
CA HIS A 112 16.86 2.10 14.11
C HIS A 112 17.87 1.46 13.15
N ARG A 113 17.42 1.07 11.94
CA ARG A 113 18.20 0.42 10.89
C ARG A 113 17.90 1.10 9.55
N PRO A 114 18.38 2.33 9.33
CA PRO A 114 18.08 3.08 8.11
C PRO A 114 18.56 2.37 6.83
N ASP A 115 19.64 1.59 6.93
CA ASP A 115 20.20 0.85 5.80
C ASP A 115 19.33 -0.33 5.35
N ASP A 116 18.38 -0.78 6.19
CA ASP A 116 17.41 -1.82 5.81
C ASP A 116 16.48 -1.36 4.67
N VAL A 117 16.44 -0.05 4.37
CA VAL A 117 15.75 0.46 3.17
C VAL A 117 16.23 -0.23 1.89
N HIS A 118 17.53 -0.58 1.83
CA HIS A 118 18.13 -1.29 0.71
C HIS A 118 17.62 -2.70 0.54
N LEU A 119 16.98 -3.30 1.55
CA LEU A 119 16.38 -4.64 1.43
C LEU A 119 15.14 -4.60 0.54
N TYR A 120 14.46 -3.46 0.47
CA TYR A 120 13.23 -3.30 -0.30
C TYR A 120 13.50 -2.77 -1.70
N THR A 121 12.99 -3.47 -2.70
CA THR A 121 12.87 -2.95 -4.07
C THR A 121 11.77 -1.90 -4.15
N HIS A 122 10.69 -2.09 -3.39
CA HIS A 122 9.53 -1.21 -3.37
C HIS A 122 9.04 -1.02 -1.93
N ILE A 123 8.79 0.22 -1.57
CA ILE A 123 8.05 0.59 -0.35
C ILE A 123 6.70 1.14 -0.79
N VAL A 124 5.63 0.56 -0.26
CA VAL A 124 4.25 0.96 -0.53
C VAL A 124 3.67 1.57 0.74
N LEU A 125 3.40 2.87 0.71
CA LEU A 125 2.69 3.58 1.76
C LEU A 125 1.21 3.58 1.42
N ASP A 126 0.44 2.68 2.03
CA ASP A 126 -1.00 2.59 1.84
C ASP A 126 -1.77 3.46 2.84
N GLU A 127 -3.01 3.79 2.49
CA GLU A 127 -3.95 4.51 3.35
C GLU A 127 -3.41 5.87 3.85
N VAL A 128 -2.56 6.55 3.06
CA VAL A 128 -1.90 7.81 3.51
C VAL A 128 -2.88 8.96 3.76
N HIS A 129 -4.12 8.82 3.30
CA HIS A 129 -5.20 9.77 3.55
C HIS A 129 -5.73 9.72 4.99
N GLU A 130 -5.44 8.67 5.77
CA GLU A 130 -5.77 8.66 7.21
C GLU A 130 -4.92 9.68 8.00
N ARG A 131 -3.82 10.20 7.42
CA ARG A 131 -2.97 11.28 7.99
C ARG A 131 -2.59 11.06 9.46
N THR A 132 -2.30 9.81 9.81
CA THR A 132 -1.79 9.46 11.13
C THR A 132 -0.36 10.00 11.30
N LEU A 133 0.02 10.32 12.54
CA LEU A 133 1.38 10.79 12.85
C LEU A 133 2.44 9.82 12.31
N ASP A 134 2.27 8.53 12.56
CA ASP A 134 3.20 7.49 12.09
C ASP A 134 3.35 7.47 10.56
N SER A 135 2.26 7.71 9.82
CA SER A 135 2.28 7.70 8.35
C SER A 135 2.99 8.94 7.78
N ASP A 136 2.75 10.11 8.38
CA ASP A 136 3.45 11.35 8.01
C ASP A 136 4.95 11.26 8.37
N PHE A 137 5.31 10.71 9.55
CA PHE A 137 6.71 10.48 9.93
C PHE A 137 7.39 9.44 9.03
N LEU A 138 6.71 8.34 8.71
CA LEU A 138 7.27 7.34 7.80
C LEU A 138 7.51 7.93 6.41
N SER A 139 6.57 8.75 5.90
CA SER A 139 6.75 9.47 4.64
C SER A 139 7.99 10.37 4.66
N LEU A 140 8.23 11.08 5.77
CA LEU A 140 9.44 11.89 5.98
C LEU A 140 10.72 11.04 6.00
N ILE A 141 10.73 9.94 6.74
CA ILE A 141 11.89 9.05 6.85
C ILE A 141 12.20 8.42 5.48
N CYS A 142 11.19 7.89 4.79
CA CYS A 142 11.34 7.38 3.43
C CYS A 142 11.89 8.45 2.48
N LYS A 143 11.37 9.69 2.52
CA LYS A 143 11.89 10.78 1.69
C LYS A 143 13.38 11.01 1.94
N ARG A 144 13.79 11.13 3.21
CA ARG A 144 15.18 11.38 3.59
C ARG A 144 16.11 10.24 3.20
N LEU A 145 15.70 9.00 3.36
CA LEU A 145 16.49 7.83 2.99
C LEU A 145 16.64 7.75 1.46
N LEU A 146 15.55 7.91 0.71
CA LEU A 146 15.58 7.85 -0.75
C LEU A 146 16.30 9.05 -1.40
N LEU A 147 16.47 10.17 -0.71
CA LEU A 147 17.31 11.26 -1.23
C LEU A 147 18.81 10.91 -1.21
N ARG A 148 19.22 9.88 -0.46
CA ARG A 148 20.61 9.46 -0.43
C ARG A 148 20.98 8.72 -1.73
N PRO A 149 22.11 9.04 -2.39
CA PRO A 149 22.50 8.44 -3.66
C PRO A 149 22.61 6.91 -3.64
N GLU A 150 23.11 6.35 -2.54
CA GLU A 150 23.28 4.91 -2.35
C GLU A 150 21.94 4.15 -2.36
N ASN A 151 20.83 4.81 -2.02
CA ASN A 151 19.49 4.22 -1.97
C ASN A 151 18.77 4.23 -3.33
N GLY A 152 19.49 4.53 -4.41
CA GLY A 152 18.99 4.82 -5.77
C GLY A 152 17.93 3.86 -6.32
N ASP A 153 18.02 2.58 -5.95
CA ASP A 153 17.25 1.50 -6.57
C ASP A 153 15.85 1.30 -5.96
N THR A 154 15.62 1.76 -4.72
CA THR A 154 14.33 1.57 -4.04
C THR A 154 13.30 2.56 -4.57
N LYS A 155 12.13 2.02 -4.95
CA LYS A 155 10.98 2.80 -5.44
C LYS A 155 9.94 3.00 -4.35
N LEU A 156 9.27 4.15 -4.36
CA LEU A 156 8.20 4.50 -3.43
C LEU A 156 6.86 4.57 -4.15
N VAL A 157 5.87 3.87 -3.63
CA VAL A 157 4.49 3.91 -4.12
C VAL A 157 3.60 4.45 -3.01
N ILE A 158 2.89 5.54 -3.29
CA ILE A 158 1.96 6.18 -2.37
C ILE A 158 0.55 5.85 -2.81
N MET A 159 -0.25 5.24 -1.94
CA MET A 159 -1.64 4.87 -2.22
C MET A 159 -2.61 5.64 -1.32
N SER A 160 -3.60 6.29 -1.95
CA SER A 160 -4.63 7.10 -1.27
C SER A 160 -6.02 6.74 -1.79
N ALA A 161 -7.04 6.85 -0.92
CA ALA A 161 -8.44 6.74 -1.34
C ALA A 161 -9.06 8.07 -1.78
N THR A 162 -8.41 9.20 -1.50
CA THR A 162 -8.97 10.53 -1.75
C THR A 162 -8.04 11.41 -2.59
N LEU A 163 -8.66 12.43 -3.21
CA LEU A 163 -8.09 13.47 -4.09
C LEU A 163 -6.95 14.30 -3.50
N ASN A 164 -6.57 14.10 -2.23
CA ASN A 164 -5.42 14.77 -1.63
C ASN A 164 -4.07 14.18 -2.08
N SER A 165 -4.05 13.46 -3.21
CA SER A 165 -2.82 12.94 -3.82
C SER A 165 -1.87 14.07 -4.24
N ASP A 166 -2.39 15.25 -4.57
CA ASP A 166 -1.59 16.39 -5.02
C ASP A 166 -0.60 16.87 -3.95
N LEU A 167 -1.00 16.83 -2.66
CA LEU A 167 -0.11 17.18 -1.56
C LEU A 167 1.09 16.22 -1.50
N PHE A 168 0.84 14.91 -1.58
CA PHE A 168 1.91 13.91 -1.57
C PHE A 168 2.76 13.99 -2.84
N SER A 169 2.14 14.25 -4.00
CA SER A 169 2.86 14.51 -5.24
C SER A 169 3.82 15.69 -5.09
N GLN A 170 3.35 16.82 -4.58
CA GLN A 170 4.22 17.99 -4.33
C GLN A 170 5.32 17.66 -3.33
N TYR A 171 4.99 16.97 -2.24
CA TYR A 171 5.94 16.62 -1.19
C TYR A 171 7.12 15.78 -1.71
N PHE A 172 6.90 14.87 -2.66
CA PHE A 172 7.92 13.97 -3.19
C PHE A 172 8.58 14.43 -4.50
N THR A 173 8.37 15.69 -4.90
CA THR A 173 8.92 16.29 -6.13
C THR A 173 10.45 16.12 -6.26
N ASP A 174 11.18 16.29 -5.16
CA ASP A 174 12.65 16.19 -5.14
C ASP A 174 13.17 14.79 -5.51
N LEU A 175 12.37 13.74 -5.27
CA LEU A 175 12.73 12.37 -5.64
C LEU A 175 12.47 12.05 -7.11
N ASN A 176 11.80 12.94 -7.85
CA ASN A 176 11.45 12.79 -9.25
C ASN A 176 12.03 13.93 -10.10
N ASN A 177 13.29 14.30 -9.86
CA ASN A 177 14.02 15.31 -10.62
C ASN A 177 13.29 16.65 -10.73
N GLY A 178 12.63 17.09 -9.65
CA GLY A 178 11.91 18.37 -9.63
C GLY A 178 10.51 18.31 -10.27
N THR A 179 10.01 17.14 -10.66
CA THR A 179 8.66 16.98 -11.22
C THR A 179 7.74 16.25 -10.26
N ALA A 180 6.63 16.90 -9.86
CA ALA A 180 5.62 16.28 -9.02
C ALA A 180 4.99 15.06 -9.73
N PRO A 181 5.01 13.85 -9.13
CA PRO A 181 4.39 12.67 -9.74
C PRO A 181 2.88 12.83 -9.82
N LYS A 182 2.35 13.04 -11.03
CA LYS A 182 0.89 13.01 -11.25
C LYS A 182 0.30 11.66 -10.80
N ALA A 183 -0.75 11.72 -9.99
CA ALA A 183 -1.44 10.55 -9.49
C ALA A 183 -2.09 9.72 -10.62
N ILE A 184 -2.09 8.40 -10.46
CA ILE A 184 -2.85 7.47 -11.30
C ILE A 184 -4.16 7.16 -10.57
N THR A 185 -5.28 7.54 -11.16
CA THR A 185 -6.61 7.24 -10.60
C THR A 185 -7.07 5.84 -11.06
N ILE A 186 -7.49 5.03 -10.11
CA ILE A 186 -8.09 3.71 -10.30
C ILE A 186 -9.56 3.80 -9.88
N GLN A 187 -10.47 3.60 -10.83
CA GLN A 187 -11.90 3.59 -10.55
C GLN A 187 -12.30 2.31 -9.81
N GLY A 188 -13.03 2.47 -8.71
CA GLY A 188 -13.70 1.35 -8.05
C GLY A 188 -15.10 1.13 -8.63
N GLN A 189 -15.59 -0.10 -8.58
CA GLN A 189 -17.02 -0.38 -8.73
C GLN A 189 -17.64 -0.52 -7.34
N ARG A 190 -18.65 0.30 -7.05
CA ARG A 190 -19.50 0.17 -5.87
C ARG A 190 -20.91 -0.15 -6.34
N PHE A 191 -21.62 -0.97 -5.57
CA PHE A 191 -23.06 -1.11 -5.74
C PHE A 191 -23.74 0.22 -5.38
N PRO A 192 -24.87 0.57 -6.01
CA PRO A 192 -25.63 1.74 -5.62
C PRO A 192 -26.01 1.64 -4.13
N VAL A 193 -25.83 2.74 -3.41
CA VAL A 193 -26.22 2.89 -2.01
C VAL A 193 -27.18 4.07 -1.95
N ASP A 194 -28.34 3.85 -1.34
CA ASP A 194 -29.33 4.91 -1.13
C ASP A 194 -29.02 5.65 0.16
N ASP A 195 -28.82 6.97 0.06
CA ASP A 195 -28.62 7.85 1.21
C ASP A 195 -29.98 8.22 1.81
N VAL A 196 -30.17 7.91 3.09
CA VAL A 196 -31.38 8.25 3.84
C VAL A 196 -30.99 9.22 4.97
N TYR A 197 -31.59 10.40 4.97
CA TYR A 197 -31.35 11.43 5.96
C TYR A 197 -32.43 11.43 7.05
N LEU A 198 -32.17 12.17 8.13
CA LEU A 198 -33.10 12.26 9.26
C LEU A 198 -34.51 12.71 8.83
N ASN A 199 -34.60 13.65 7.89
CA ASN A 199 -35.87 14.13 7.37
C ASN A 199 -36.63 13.04 6.61
N ASP A 200 -35.93 12.17 5.87
CA ASP A 200 -36.53 11.06 5.14
C ASP A 200 -37.11 10.03 6.11
N LEU A 201 -36.41 9.76 7.23
CA LEU A 201 -36.87 8.86 8.30
C LEU A 201 -38.08 9.39 9.08
N ILE A 202 -38.18 10.71 9.24
CA ILE A 202 -39.30 11.34 9.95
C ILE A 202 -40.55 11.38 9.07
N ASN A 203 -40.36 11.60 7.77
CA ASN A 203 -41.46 11.76 6.82
C ASN A 203 -41.96 10.42 6.23
N ASP A 204 -41.21 9.34 6.40
CA ASP A 204 -41.57 8.00 5.90
C ASP A 204 -41.66 6.98 7.06
N GLU A 205 -42.90 6.65 7.44
CA GLU A 205 -43.19 5.71 8.54
C GLU A 205 -42.74 4.26 8.26
N GLU A 206 -42.58 3.86 6.99
CA GLU A 206 -42.09 2.52 6.63
C GLU A 206 -40.56 2.44 6.76
N LEU A 207 -39.84 3.45 6.28
CA LEU A 207 -38.39 3.57 6.47
C LEU A 207 -38.02 3.71 7.96
N GLY A 208 -38.81 4.48 8.73
CA GLY A 208 -38.62 4.63 10.17
C GLY A 208 -38.77 3.32 10.97
N LYS A 209 -39.62 2.39 10.51
CA LYS A 209 -39.77 1.05 11.10
C LYS A 209 -38.61 0.11 10.72
N GLY A 210 -38.13 0.17 9.47
CA GLY A 210 -36.98 -0.60 9.00
C GLY A 210 -35.69 -0.25 9.75
N ALA A 211 -35.44 1.04 10.00
CA ALA A 211 -34.27 1.52 10.74
C ALA A 211 -34.26 1.09 12.21
N LYS A 212 -35.44 0.97 12.86
CA LYS A 212 -35.55 0.45 14.23
C LYS A 212 -35.19 -1.04 14.31
N LYS A 213 -35.63 -1.83 13.32
CA LYS A 213 -35.37 -3.27 13.27
C LYS A 213 -33.88 -3.59 13.04
N ALA A 214 -33.22 -2.83 12.17
CA ALA A 214 -31.76 -2.97 11.94
C ALA A 214 -30.91 -2.64 13.18
N LYS A 215 -31.42 -1.79 14.08
CA LYS A 215 -30.75 -1.46 15.36
C LYS A 215 -30.85 -2.56 16.42
N GLU A 216 -31.80 -3.48 16.29
CA GLU A 216 -31.99 -4.60 17.22
C GLU A 216 -31.19 -5.85 16.80
N GLU A 217 -30.66 -5.88 15.57
CA GLU A 217 -29.90 -7.00 15.01
C GLU A 217 -28.36 -6.84 15.11
N PHE A 218 -27.87 -5.76 15.73
CA PHE A 218 -26.45 -5.51 16.05
C PHE A 218 -26.25 -5.28 17.55
#